data_AF-A0A2P2LI90-F1
#
_entry.id   AF-A0A2P2LI90-F1
#
_cell.length_a   1.000
_cell.length_b   1.000
_cell.length_c   1.000
_cell.angle_alpha   90.00
_cell.angle_beta   90.00
_cell.angle_gamma   90.00
#
_symmetry.space_group_name_H-M   'P 1'
#
loop_
_entity.id
_entity.type
_entity.pdbx_description
1 polymer ?
#
loop_
_entity_poly.entity_id
_entity_poly.type
_entity_poly.pdbx_seq_one_letter_code
_entity_poly.pdbx_strand_id
1 'polypeptide(L)'
;MAGPEGKSFPLCPYCYNNPPFEGVDTLFDAARTSGSNKLGKGAGMPCFLCPHPSCRHSVIAQGVCACPECSGTLVLDPVSAPKWRLYCNMCSCLVLLPHGAHRIATTRERCPDCDSTIIEVDFNKNSTPLEDGATLHVGCILCDDLLHSLVEVKHGKSFFKRAGRARRRGAGRNAFRGRGRGFGKELDPKMSFLYF
;
A
#
# COMPACT_ATOMS: atom_id res chain seq x y z
N MET A 1 7.85 -3.19 11.95
CA MET A 1 8.18 -2.62 10.64
C MET A 1 7.68 -3.55 9.55
N ALA A 2 7.07 -3.00 8.51
CA ALA A 2 6.75 -3.74 7.30
C ALA A 2 8.04 -4.28 6.67
N GLY A 3 8.01 -5.49 6.08
CA GLY A 3 9.17 -6.02 5.36
C GLY A 3 9.48 -5.20 4.10
N PRO A 4 10.58 -5.50 3.38
CA PRO A 4 11.01 -4.77 2.18
C PRO A 4 9.96 -4.72 1.04
N GLU A 5 9.00 -5.65 1.06
CA GLU A 5 7.87 -5.76 0.11
C GLU A 5 6.52 -5.41 0.75
N GLY A 6 6.53 -4.77 1.92
CA GLY A 6 5.32 -4.28 2.56
C GLY A 6 4.85 -2.99 1.90
N LYS A 7 3.54 -2.86 1.71
CA LYS A 7 2.96 -1.65 1.12
C LYS A 7 3.10 -0.46 2.08
N SER A 8 3.71 0.60 1.60
CA SER A 8 3.71 1.93 2.22
C SER A 8 2.84 2.85 1.39
N PHE A 9 2.12 3.77 2.02
CA PHE A 9 1.27 4.71 1.30
C PHE A 9 1.40 6.11 1.86
N PRO A 10 1.40 7.14 0.99
CA PRO A 10 1.33 8.52 1.44
C PRO A 10 -0.01 8.79 2.13
N LEU A 11 0.04 9.65 3.12
CA LEU A 11 -1.12 10.15 3.85
C LEU A 11 -1.03 11.67 3.92
N CYS A 12 -2.02 12.38 3.38
CA CYS A 12 -2.08 13.84 3.46
C CYS A 12 -2.89 14.29 4.68
N PRO A 13 -2.70 15.53 5.17
CA PRO A 13 -3.44 16.05 6.32
C PRO A 13 -4.97 15.97 6.17
N TYR A 14 -5.46 16.15 4.94
CA TYR A 14 -6.89 16.07 4.65
C TYR A 14 -7.45 14.66 4.83
N CYS A 15 -6.75 13.63 4.31
CA CYS A 15 -7.18 12.25 4.47
C CYS A 15 -6.97 11.72 5.89
N TYR A 16 -6.04 12.31 6.66
CA TYR A 16 -5.88 12.02 8.08
C TYR A 16 -7.02 12.62 8.93
N ASN A 17 -7.42 13.86 8.66
CA ASN A 17 -8.41 14.60 9.47
C ASN A 17 -9.87 14.36 9.08
N ASN A 18 -10.15 13.89 7.85
CA ASN A 18 -11.52 13.64 7.36
C ASN A 18 -11.80 12.17 6.96
N PRO A 19 -11.51 11.15 7.81
CA PRO A 19 -11.89 9.77 7.54
C PRO A 19 -13.27 9.44 8.15
N PRO A 20 -14.12 8.64 7.48
CA PRO A 20 -14.15 8.29 6.06
C PRO A 20 -14.95 9.33 5.25
N PHE A 21 -14.63 9.51 3.96
CA PHE A 21 -15.64 9.97 3.01
C PHE A 21 -16.69 8.86 2.90
N GLU A 22 -17.97 9.21 2.98
CA GLU A 22 -19.06 8.26 2.80
C GLU A 22 -18.83 7.44 1.51
N GLY A 23 -18.85 6.11 1.61
CA GLY A 23 -18.72 5.21 0.47
C GLY A 23 -17.34 4.56 0.25
N VAL A 24 -16.28 4.89 1.00
CA VAL A 24 -15.00 4.16 0.85
C VAL A 24 -15.08 2.69 1.26
N ASP A 25 -15.93 2.37 2.24
CA ASP A 25 -16.21 0.98 2.65
C ASP A 25 -17.03 0.22 1.59
N THR A 26 -17.71 0.93 0.67
CA THR A 26 -18.53 0.35 -0.40
C THR A 26 -17.85 0.34 -1.77
N LEU A 27 -16.91 1.26 -2.03
CA LEU A 27 -16.21 1.38 -3.31
C LEU A 27 -15.02 0.42 -3.44
N PHE A 28 -14.41 0.08 -2.31
CA PHE A 28 -13.35 -0.90 -2.22
C PHE A 28 -13.88 -1.98 -1.31
N ASP A 29 -14.10 -3.20 -1.82
CA ASP A 29 -14.50 -4.37 -1.03
C ASP A 29 -13.45 -4.67 0.07
N ALA A 30 -13.43 -3.83 1.11
CA ALA A 30 -12.75 -4.03 2.38
C ALA A 30 -13.33 -5.23 3.14
N ALA A 31 -14.34 -5.89 2.54
CA ALA A 31 -14.99 -7.10 3.00
C ALA A 31 -14.17 -8.40 2.79
N ARG A 32 -12.92 -8.36 2.30
CA ARG A 32 -12.02 -9.56 2.32
C ARG A 32 -10.70 -9.37 3.06
N THR A 33 -10.53 -8.26 3.78
CA THR A 33 -9.65 -8.29 4.96
C THR A 33 -10.45 -8.90 6.10
N SER A 34 -10.46 -10.23 6.17
CA SER A 34 -11.08 -10.99 7.26
C SER A 34 -10.48 -10.56 8.59
N GLY A 35 -11.11 -9.59 9.22
CA GLY A 35 -10.63 -8.89 10.40
C GLY A 35 -11.13 -7.46 10.34
N SER A 36 -12.43 -7.29 10.63
CA SER A 36 -13.05 -6.01 10.95
C SER A 36 -12.29 -5.32 12.10
N ASN A 37 -11.16 -4.70 11.80
CA ASN A 37 -10.88 -3.40 12.35
C ASN A 37 -11.68 -2.45 11.47
N LYS A 38 -12.85 -2.05 11.98
CA LYS A 38 -13.39 -0.71 11.71
C LYS A 38 -12.19 0.21 11.52
N LEU A 39 -12.10 0.92 10.40
CA LEU A 39 -11.13 1.99 10.21
C LEU A 39 -11.16 2.79 11.52
N GLY A 40 -10.16 2.57 12.38
CA GLY A 40 -10.27 2.96 13.78
C GLY A 40 -10.45 4.47 13.79
N LYS A 41 -11.31 5.01 14.67
CA LYS A 41 -11.39 6.46 14.87
C LYS A 41 -9.96 6.97 15.10
N GLY A 42 -9.37 7.65 14.11
CA GLY A 42 -7.99 8.16 14.15
C GLY A 42 -6.95 7.45 13.26
N ALA A 43 -7.28 6.44 12.45
CA ALA A 43 -6.31 5.80 11.56
C ALA A 43 -6.03 6.59 10.25
N GLY A 44 -6.86 7.58 9.92
CA GLY A 44 -6.81 8.26 8.62
C GLY A 44 -7.19 7.34 7.46
N MET A 45 -7.55 7.93 6.31
CA MET A 45 -7.71 7.20 5.05
C MET A 45 -6.41 7.31 4.26
N PRO A 46 -5.82 6.22 3.75
CA PRO A 46 -4.62 6.35 2.94
C PRO A 46 -4.95 6.98 1.58
N CYS A 47 -4.05 7.81 1.05
CA CYS A 47 -4.36 8.60 -0.14
C CYS A 47 -4.66 7.77 -1.39
N PHE A 48 -4.13 6.55 -1.50
CA PHE A 48 -4.41 5.64 -2.62
C PHE A 48 -5.88 5.16 -2.68
N LEU A 49 -6.68 5.41 -1.64
CA LEU A 49 -8.14 5.20 -1.62
C LEU A 49 -8.94 6.49 -1.72
N CYS A 50 -8.27 7.64 -1.71
CA CYS A 50 -8.93 8.94 -1.75
C CYS A 50 -9.53 9.19 -3.14
N PRO A 51 -10.84 9.46 -3.26
CA PRO A 51 -11.50 9.80 -4.52
C PRO A 51 -11.45 11.30 -4.82
N HIS A 52 -10.70 12.11 -4.07
CA HIS A 52 -10.72 13.55 -4.26
C HIS A 52 -9.79 13.98 -5.41
N PRO A 53 -10.29 14.64 -6.47
CA PRO A 53 -9.49 14.94 -7.67
C PRO A 53 -8.37 15.96 -7.42
N SER A 54 -8.47 16.81 -6.39
CA SER A 54 -7.37 17.72 -6.02
C SER A 54 -6.24 17.06 -5.21
N CYS A 55 -6.46 15.85 -4.70
CA CYS A 55 -5.44 15.15 -3.94
C CYS A 55 -4.41 14.56 -4.93
N ARG A 56 -3.17 15.07 -4.88
CA ARG A 56 -2.07 14.62 -5.76
C ARG A 56 -1.71 13.15 -5.60
N HIS A 57 -2.07 12.56 -4.46
CA HIS A 57 -1.80 11.16 -4.12
C HIS A 57 -3.06 10.28 -4.20
N SER A 58 -4.18 10.84 -4.70
CA SER A 58 -5.44 10.11 -4.89
C SER A 58 -5.29 8.95 -5.87
N VAL A 59 -6.22 7.99 -5.78
CA VAL A 59 -6.39 6.96 -6.81
C VAL A 59 -6.66 7.59 -8.19
N ILE A 60 -7.31 8.76 -8.22
CA ILE A 60 -7.66 9.46 -9.46
C ILE A 60 -6.40 10.03 -10.13
N ALA A 61 -5.48 10.60 -9.34
CA ALA A 61 -4.27 11.23 -9.87
C ALA A 61 -3.13 10.23 -10.16
N GLN A 62 -3.02 9.18 -9.34
CA GLN A 62 -1.92 8.21 -9.40
C GLN A 62 -2.32 6.85 -9.97
N GLY A 63 -3.60 6.65 -10.33
CA GLY A 63 -4.09 5.43 -10.96
C GLY A 63 -3.53 5.25 -12.37
N VAL A 64 -3.00 4.06 -12.65
CA VAL A 64 -2.34 3.74 -13.92
C VAL A 64 -3.18 2.80 -14.77
N CYS A 65 -3.50 1.61 -14.26
CA CYS A 65 -4.27 0.63 -15.01
C CYS A 65 -5.09 -0.28 -14.08
N ALA A 66 -5.96 -1.10 -14.66
CA ALA A 66 -6.69 -2.12 -13.92
C ALA A 66 -5.74 -3.20 -13.38
N CYS A 67 -6.05 -3.73 -12.20
CA CYS A 67 -5.30 -4.85 -11.63
C CYS A 67 -5.65 -6.16 -12.38
N PRO A 68 -4.65 -6.99 -12.75
CA PRO A 68 -4.93 -8.26 -13.43
C PRO A 68 -5.55 -9.33 -12.52
N GLU A 69 -5.43 -9.17 -11.19
CA GLU A 69 -5.88 -10.18 -10.21
C GLU A 69 -7.25 -9.87 -9.59
N CYS A 70 -7.73 -8.62 -9.68
CA CYS A 70 -8.97 -8.20 -9.04
C CYS A 70 -9.56 -6.95 -9.71
N SER A 71 -10.74 -6.52 -9.28
CA SER A 71 -11.41 -5.30 -9.77
C SER A 71 -10.80 -3.98 -9.26
N GLY A 72 -9.57 -4.00 -8.76
CA GLY A 72 -8.87 -2.82 -8.24
C GLY A 72 -8.09 -2.07 -9.32
N THR A 73 -7.50 -0.96 -8.92
CA THR A 73 -6.62 -0.12 -9.75
C THR A 73 -5.19 -0.21 -9.22
N LEU A 74 -4.23 -0.34 -10.13
CA LEU A 74 -2.81 -0.20 -9.84
C LEU A 74 -2.46 1.29 -9.71
N VAL A 75 -1.97 1.68 -8.54
CA VAL A 75 -1.66 3.06 -8.17
C VAL A 75 -0.15 3.23 -8.01
N LEU A 76 0.41 4.27 -8.60
CA LEU A 76 1.83 4.63 -8.47
C LEU A 76 2.14 5.08 -7.04
N ASP A 77 3.16 4.48 -6.44
CA ASP A 77 3.68 4.94 -5.15
C ASP A 77 4.77 6.01 -5.35
N PRO A 78 4.48 7.28 -5.05
CA PRO A 78 5.43 8.38 -5.26
C PRO A 78 6.64 8.32 -4.32
N VAL A 79 6.58 7.54 -3.24
CA VAL A 79 7.69 7.41 -2.27
C VAL A 79 8.51 6.14 -2.47
N SER A 80 8.23 5.37 -3.52
CA SER A 80 8.92 4.11 -3.81
C SER A 80 10.29 4.30 -4.48
N ALA A 81 10.66 5.52 -4.85
CA ALA A 81 11.97 5.84 -5.39
C ALA A 81 13.11 5.30 -4.49
N PRO A 82 14.19 4.73 -5.05
CA PRO A 82 14.48 4.52 -6.47
C PRO A 82 13.88 3.22 -7.06
N LYS A 83 13.20 2.41 -6.24
CA LYS A 83 12.57 1.15 -6.65
C LYS A 83 11.08 1.38 -6.91
N TRP A 84 10.79 2.02 -8.03
CA TRP A 84 9.44 2.42 -8.38
C TRP A 84 8.47 1.24 -8.42
N ARG A 85 7.28 1.45 -7.84
CA ARG A 85 6.27 0.41 -7.64
C ARG A 85 4.86 0.93 -7.93
N LEU A 86 4.06 0.07 -8.56
CA LEU A 86 2.61 0.18 -8.55
C LEU A 86 2.02 -0.81 -7.55
N TYR A 87 1.04 -0.39 -6.76
CA TYR A 87 0.31 -1.28 -5.86
C TYR A 87 -1.16 -1.30 -6.22
N CYS A 88 -1.76 -2.48 -6.15
CA CYS A 88 -3.22 -2.55 -6.20
C CYS A 88 -3.82 -1.95 -4.92
N ASN A 89 -4.88 -1.18 -5.08
CA ASN A 89 -5.66 -0.63 -3.97
C ASN A 89 -6.58 -1.65 -3.26
N MET A 90 -6.80 -2.84 -3.85
CA MET A 90 -7.71 -3.87 -3.29
C MET A 90 -7.00 -5.17 -2.88
N CYS A 91 -6.12 -5.73 -3.72
CA CYS A 91 -5.43 -7.00 -3.43
C CYS A 91 -3.95 -6.79 -3.10
N SER A 92 -3.17 -7.87 -2.89
CA SER A 92 -1.72 -7.81 -2.62
C SER A 92 -0.83 -7.69 -3.86
N CYS A 93 -1.40 -7.50 -5.06
CA CYS A 93 -0.64 -7.32 -6.30
C CYS A 93 0.28 -6.08 -6.22
N LEU A 94 1.50 -6.27 -6.69
CA LEU A 94 2.60 -5.32 -6.76
C LEU A 94 3.20 -5.41 -8.17
N VAL A 95 3.43 -4.29 -8.83
CA VAL A 95 4.19 -4.26 -10.09
C VAL A 95 5.44 -3.43 -9.86
N LEU A 96 6.62 -4.02 -10.09
CA LEU A 96 7.88 -3.30 -10.12
C LEU A 96 8.01 -2.61 -11.48
N LEU A 97 8.33 -1.33 -11.44
CA LEU A 97 8.60 -0.51 -12.62
C LEU A 97 10.09 -0.55 -12.99
N PRO A 98 10.47 -0.08 -14.20
CA PRO A 98 11.84 -0.18 -14.69
C PRO A 98 12.89 0.31 -13.69
N HIS A 99 13.93 -0.49 -13.52
CA HIS A 99 15.07 -0.13 -12.69
C HIS A 99 15.89 1.01 -13.33
N GLY A 100 16.56 1.81 -12.49
CA GLY A 100 17.39 2.92 -12.99
C GLY A 100 16.62 4.18 -13.38
N ALA A 101 15.30 4.22 -13.18
CA ALA A 101 14.51 5.43 -13.32
C ALA A 101 14.79 6.42 -12.18
N HIS A 102 15.21 7.64 -12.53
CA HIS A 102 15.37 8.75 -11.60
C HIS A 102 14.01 9.30 -11.15
N ARG A 103 13.04 9.34 -12.06
CA ARG A 103 11.67 9.80 -11.78
C ARG A 103 10.66 9.02 -12.61
N ILE A 104 9.52 8.70 -12.00
CA ILE A 104 8.33 8.22 -12.71
C ILE A 104 7.13 9.06 -12.28
N ALA A 105 6.30 9.47 -13.24
CA ALA A 105 5.07 10.21 -12.99
C ALA A 105 3.93 9.74 -13.90
N THR A 106 2.70 9.86 -13.40
CA THR A 106 1.49 9.69 -14.22
C THR A 106 1.23 10.95 -15.05
N THR A 107 0.77 10.79 -16.27
CA THR A 107 0.30 11.91 -17.11
C THR A 107 -1.23 12.02 -17.08
N ARG A 108 -1.79 12.98 -17.82
CA ARG A 108 -3.24 13.10 -18.01
C ARG A 108 -3.73 12.34 -19.24
N GLU A 109 -2.81 11.80 -20.02
CA GLU A 109 -3.11 11.13 -21.28
C GLU A 109 -3.43 9.67 -21.03
N ARG A 110 -4.31 9.12 -21.87
CA ARG A 110 -4.72 7.73 -21.81
C ARG A 110 -4.35 7.02 -23.09
N CYS A 111 -3.99 5.74 -22.95
CA CYS A 111 -3.69 4.87 -24.07
C CYS A 111 -4.96 4.65 -24.91
N PRO A 112 -4.90 4.84 -26.24
CA PRO A 112 -6.05 4.65 -27.12
C PRO A 112 -6.52 3.19 -27.20
N ASP A 113 -5.65 2.22 -26.91
CA ASP A 113 -5.94 0.79 -27.06
C ASP A 113 -6.55 0.15 -25.81
N CYS A 114 -6.09 0.56 -24.62
CA CYS A 114 -6.48 -0.08 -23.35
C CYS A 114 -7.00 0.89 -22.27
N ASP A 115 -7.15 2.18 -22.58
CA ASP A 115 -7.62 3.24 -21.66
C ASP A 115 -6.80 3.40 -20.36
N SER A 116 -5.61 2.79 -20.31
CA SER A 116 -4.69 2.95 -19.18
C SER A 116 -3.96 4.29 -19.24
N THR A 117 -3.67 4.87 -18.09
CA THR A 117 -2.92 6.13 -17.98
C THR A 117 -1.51 5.95 -18.53
N ILE A 118 -1.08 6.89 -19.38
CA ILE A 118 0.29 6.96 -19.88
C ILE A 118 1.20 7.44 -18.75
N ILE A 119 2.38 6.83 -18.63
CA ILE A 119 3.38 7.25 -17.65
C ILE A 119 4.59 7.87 -18.34
N GLU A 120 5.22 8.79 -17.63
CA GLU A 120 6.49 9.41 -17.99
C GLU A 120 7.58 8.79 -17.12
N VAL A 121 8.59 8.21 -17.76
CA VAL A 121 9.74 7.57 -17.11
C VAL A 121 11.00 8.31 -17.52
N ASP A 122 11.65 8.94 -16.55
CA ASP A 122 12.94 9.60 -16.72
C ASP A 122 14.04 8.68 -16.16
N PHE A 123 14.78 8.05 -17.07
CA PHE A 123 15.89 7.17 -16.79
C PHE A 123 17.15 7.94 -16.41
N ASN A 124 17.98 7.32 -15.57
CA ASN A 124 19.30 7.87 -15.29
C ASN A 124 20.15 7.86 -16.58
N LYS A 125 20.82 8.98 -16.86
CA LYS A 125 21.76 9.15 -18.00
C LYS A 125 22.77 8.01 -18.14
N ASN A 126 23.19 7.42 -17.03
CA ASN A 126 24.21 6.37 -17.01
C ASN A 126 23.66 4.95 -17.23
N SER A 127 22.35 4.76 -17.16
CA SER A 127 21.70 3.44 -17.20
C SER A 127 20.42 3.45 -18.03
N THR A 128 20.30 4.37 -18.98
CA THR A 128 19.13 4.46 -19.84
C THR A 128 19.07 3.26 -20.80
N PRO A 129 17.92 2.58 -20.91
CA PRO A 129 17.71 1.52 -21.89
C PRO A 129 17.29 2.05 -23.27
N LEU A 130 17.14 3.37 -23.43
CA LEU A 130 16.65 4.00 -24.66
C LEU A 130 17.77 4.16 -25.70
N GLU A 131 17.37 4.15 -26.96
CA GLU A 131 18.24 4.42 -28.10
C GLU A 131 18.75 5.88 -28.08
N ASP A 132 19.87 6.13 -28.73
CA ASP A 132 20.51 7.46 -28.88
C ASP A 132 20.86 8.21 -27.58
N GLY A 133 20.82 7.53 -26.43
CA GLY A 133 21.12 8.14 -25.13
C GLY A 133 20.01 9.06 -24.62
N ALA A 134 18.79 8.96 -25.16
CA ALA A 134 17.61 9.61 -24.59
C ALA A 134 17.39 9.12 -23.15
N THR A 135 16.85 9.97 -22.28
CA THR A 135 16.50 9.59 -20.89
C THR A 135 15.01 9.56 -20.64
N LEU A 136 14.22 10.24 -21.46
CA LEU A 136 12.79 10.37 -21.27
C LEU A 136 12.04 9.40 -22.17
N HIS A 137 11.20 8.56 -21.56
CA HIS A 137 10.24 7.72 -22.28
C HIS A 137 8.83 7.99 -21.79
N VAL A 138 7.88 8.11 -22.71
CA VAL A 138 6.47 8.33 -22.40
C VAL A 138 5.67 7.24 -23.09
N GLY A 139 4.98 6.41 -22.31
CA GLY A 139 4.32 5.24 -22.84
C GLY A 139 3.33 4.58 -21.89
N CYS A 140 2.55 3.64 -22.43
CA CYS A 140 1.61 2.84 -21.66
C CYS A 140 2.31 1.58 -21.12
N ILE A 141 2.20 1.31 -19.82
CA ILE A 141 2.85 0.11 -19.23
C ILE A 141 2.34 -1.25 -19.76
N LEU A 142 1.20 -1.27 -20.45
CA LEU A 142 0.60 -2.50 -20.99
C LEU A 142 0.85 -2.67 -22.50
N CYS A 143 0.81 -1.58 -23.26
CA CYS A 143 0.84 -1.61 -24.73
C CYS A 143 2.20 -1.21 -25.30
N ASP A 144 3.04 -0.51 -24.54
CA ASP A 144 4.40 -0.15 -24.97
C ASP A 144 5.35 -1.34 -24.76
N ASP A 145 5.94 -1.84 -25.84
CA ASP A 145 6.79 -3.03 -25.81
C ASP A 145 8.00 -2.88 -24.86
N LEU A 146 8.61 -1.69 -24.83
CA LEU A 146 9.76 -1.41 -23.99
C LEU A 146 9.37 -1.42 -22.52
N LEU A 147 8.35 -0.66 -22.13
CA LEU A 147 7.90 -0.61 -20.74
C LEU A 147 7.36 -1.96 -20.27
N HIS A 148 6.58 -2.65 -21.12
CA HIS A 148 6.01 -3.96 -20.79
C HIS A 148 7.10 -5.01 -20.54
N SER A 149 8.22 -4.96 -21.26
CA SER A 149 9.36 -5.88 -21.05
C SER A 149 10.14 -5.60 -19.75
N LEU A 150 10.07 -4.39 -19.22
CA LEU A 150 10.84 -3.93 -18.06
C LEU A 150 10.05 -3.99 -16.74
N VAL A 151 8.75 -4.31 -16.78
CA VAL A 151 7.93 -4.46 -15.59
C VAL A 151 7.91 -5.89 -15.07
N GLU A 152 7.89 -6.04 -13.74
CA GLU A 152 7.80 -7.35 -13.09
C GLU A 152 6.62 -7.38 -12.11
N VAL A 153 5.69 -8.31 -12.32
CA VAL A 153 4.55 -8.50 -11.41
C VAL A 153 4.97 -9.39 -10.24
N LYS A 154 4.75 -8.91 -9.03
CA LYS A 154 5.00 -9.58 -7.75
C LYS A 154 3.75 -9.56 -6.88
N HIS A 155 3.71 -10.47 -5.93
CA HIS A 155 2.68 -10.47 -4.90
C HIS A 155 3.31 -10.10 -3.56
N GLY A 156 2.81 -9.04 -2.94
CA GLY A 156 3.21 -8.68 -1.59
C GLY A 156 2.87 -9.80 -0.61
N LYS A 157 3.78 -10.15 0.30
CA LYS A 157 3.47 -11.05 1.41
C LYS A 157 2.41 -10.36 2.28
N SER A 158 1.16 -10.79 2.16
CA SER A 158 0.04 -10.28 2.96
C SER A 158 0.43 -10.16 4.43
N PHE A 159 0.10 -9.05 5.09
CA PHE A 159 0.30 -8.85 6.53
C PHE A 159 -0.48 -9.84 7.43
N PHE A 160 -1.20 -10.80 6.85
CA PHE A 160 -2.10 -11.69 7.56
C PHE A 160 -1.79 -13.17 7.29
N LYS A 161 -0.60 -13.61 7.70
CA LYS A 161 -0.40 -14.99 8.18
C LYS A 161 0.23 -14.98 9.58
N ARG A 162 -0.37 -14.25 10.51
CA ARG A 162 -0.49 -14.77 11.88
C ARG A 162 -1.81 -15.53 11.95
N ALA A 163 -1.93 -16.60 11.17
CA ALA A 163 -2.90 -17.63 11.48
C ALA A 163 -2.55 -18.07 12.90
N GLY A 164 -3.45 -17.75 13.84
CA GLY A 164 -3.24 -18.03 15.24
C GLY A 164 -2.86 -19.49 15.41
N ARG A 165 -1.75 -19.75 16.10
CA ARG A 165 -1.72 -20.91 16.98
C ARG A 165 -2.72 -20.62 18.08
N ALA A 166 -3.99 -20.81 17.73
CA ALA A 166 -5.06 -21.01 18.68
C ALA A 166 -4.61 -22.14 19.61
N ARG A 167 -4.51 -21.77 20.89
CA ARG A 167 -4.65 -22.64 22.05
C ARG A 167 -5.18 -24.03 21.69
N ARG A 168 -4.31 -25.03 21.63
CA ARG A 168 -4.74 -26.41 21.88
C ARG A 168 -5.00 -26.53 23.38
N ARG A 169 -6.25 -26.23 23.78
CA ARG A 169 -6.86 -26.90 24.92
C ARG A 169 -7.09 -28.35 24.48
N GLY A 170 -6.34 -29.27 25.08
CA GLY A 170 -6.41 -30.68 24.79
C GLY A 170 -5.53 -31.48 25.75
N ALA A 171 -6.06 -31.67 26.96
CA ALA A 171 -5.88 -32.78 27.89
C ALA A 171 -4.55 -33.57 27.86
N GLY A 172 -3.84 -33.58 29.00
CA GLY A 172 -2.97 -34.71 29.33
C GLY A 172 -1.89 -34.48 30.38
N ARG A 173 -2.25 -34.83 31.64
CA ARG A 173 -1.39 -35.46 32.66
C ARG A 173 -0.45 -34.58 33.49
N ASN A 174 -0.72 -34.64 34.80
CA ASN A 174 0.21 -34.59 35.93
C ASN A 174 0.98 -33.29 36.21
N ALA A 175 0.51 -32.52 37.22
CA ALA A 175 1.40 -31.97 38.25
C ALA A 175 0.59 -31.54 39.48
N PHE A 176 0.58 -32.42 40.47
CA PHE A 176 0.26 -32.07 41.85
C PHE A 176 1.33 -31.12 42.43
N ARG A 177 0.92 -30.29 43.41
CA ARG A 177 1.73 -29.56 44.41
C ARG A 177 2.52 -28.33 43.94
N GLY A 178 2.27 -27.20 44.61
CA GLY A 178 3.23 -26.09 44.63
C GLY A 178 2.73 -24.83 45.30
N ARG A 179 3.07 -24.66 46.58
CA ARG A 179 2.70 -23.59 47.50
C ARG A 179 3.71 -22.44 47.40
N GLY A 180 3.23 -21.21 47.18
CA GLY A 180 3.78 -20.01 47.85
C GLY A 180 4.76 -19.06 47.11
N ARG A 181 4.54 -17.77 47.46
CA ARG A 181 5.44 -16.59 47.55
C ARG A 181 5.33 -15.57 46.41
N GLY A 182 5.00 -14.33 46.82
CA GLY A 182 4.65 -13.18 45.98
C GLY A 182 5.77 -12.17 45.79
N PHE A 183 5.41 -10.97 45.29
CA PHE A 183 5.93 -9.63 45.67
C PHE A 183 5.44 -8.55 44.68
N GLY A 184 4.82 -7.47 45.18
CA GLY A 184 5.22 -6.11 44.83
C GLY A 184 4.43 -5.29 43.78
N LYS A 185 3.67 -4.31 44.30
CA LYS A 185 3.47 -2.92 43.84
C LYS A 185 2.41 -2.63 42.76
N GLU A 186 1.21 -2.41 43.31
CA GLU A 186 0.29 -1.30 43.07
C GLU A 186 0.94 -0.01 42.54
N LEU A 187 0.42 0.50 41.41
CA LEU A 187 0.42 1.92 41.00
C LEU A 187 -0.66 2.08 39.92
N ASP A 188 -1.73 2.80 40.24
CA ASP A 188 -2.81 3.23 39.34
C ASP A 188 -2.41 4.58 38.69
N PRO A 189 -2.15 4.66 37.38
CA PRO A 189 -1.85 5.93 36.73
C PRO A 189 -3.13 6.64 36.26
N LYS A 190 -4.01 7.01 37.20
CA LYS A 190 -4.88 8.18 37.02
C LYS A 190 -4.07 9.45 37.31
N MET A 191 -3.27 9.88 36.33
CA MET A 191 -2.71 11.24 36.34
C MET A 191 -3.67 12.20 35.62
N SER A 192 -4.51 12.87 36.39
CA SER A 192 -5.13 14.12 35.99
C SER A 192 -4.11 15.25 36.09
N PHE A 193 -3.68 15.80 34.96
CA PHE A 193 -2.91 17.05 34.91
C PHE A 193 -3.89 18.22 34.75
N LEU A 194 -4.14 18.96 35.84
CA LEU A 194 -4.70 20.30 35.83
C LEU A 194 -4.16 21.08 37.04
N TYR A 195 -3.33 22.10 36.75
CA TYR A 195 -3.08 23.35 37.52
C TYR A 195 -2.60 23.21 38.99
N PHE A 196 -1.47 23.76 39.45
CA PHE A 196 -0.73 25.00 39.19
C PHE A 196 0.76 24.79 39.46
#